data_AF-A0A7X3S3M4-F1
#
_entry.id   AF-A0A7X3S3M4-F1
#
_cell.length_a   1.000
_cell.length_b   1.000
_cell.length_c   1.000
_cell.angle_alpha   90.00
_cell.angle_beta   90.00
_cell.angle_gamma   90.00
#
_symmetry.space_group_name_H-M   'P 1'
#
loop_
_entity.id
_entity.type
_entity.pdbx_description
1 polymer ?
#
loop_
_entity_poly.entity_id
_entity_poly.type
_entity_poly.pdbx_seq_one_letter_code
_entity_poly.pdbx_strand_id
1 'polypeptide(L)' 'MASQGTIEREVAIFEQHQREGKTRWFVRVSCNFFEPRVYGPFPDEHEAERFRGGAEFELRKLLDYELPSLSDDCHFPVLR' A
#
# COMPACT_ATOMS: atom_id res chain seq x y z
N MET A 1 -9.41 5.76 26.35
CA MET A 1 -8.04 5.22 26.20
C MET A 1 -7.91 4.78 24.76
N ALA A 2 -7.26 5.58 23.93
CA ALA A 2 -7.05 5.25 22.52
C ALA A 2 -6.04 4.11 22.48
N SER A 3 -6.50 2.91 22.14
CA SER A 3 -5.61 1.81 21.76
C SER A 3 -4.84 2.30 20.55
N GLN A 4 -3.52 2.54 20.69
CA GLN A 4 -2.60 2.62 19.57
C GLN A 4 -2.72 1.31 18.80
N GLY A 5 -3.60 1.29 17.80
CA GLY A 5 -3.73 0.15 16.90
C GLY A 5 -2.41 0.00 16.17
N THR A 6 -1.83 -1.20 16.22
CA THR A 6 -0.64 -1.53 15.43
C THR A 6 -0.93 -1.20 13.96
N ILE A 7 -0.07 -0.39 13.35
CA ILE A 7 -0.17 -0.08 11.92
C ILE A 7 0.21 -1.34 11.15
N GLU A 8 -0.76 -1.93 10.45
CA GLU A 8 -0.52 -3.07 9.57
C GLU A 8 -0.37 -2.57 8.14
N ARG A 9 0.72 -2.94 7.48
CA ARG A 9 1.02 -2.56 6.09
C ARG A 9 1.73 -3.68 5.36
N GLU A 10 1.41 -3.83 4.08
CA GLU A 10 2.00 -4.83 3.19
C GLU A 10 2.15 -4.25 1.80
N VAL A 11 3.31 -4.48 1.19
CA VAL A 11 3.53 -4.23 -0.24
C VAL A 11 4.06 -5.50 -0.88
N ALA A 12 3.24 -6.13 -1.73
CA ALA A 12 3.54 -7.41 -2.35
C ALA A 12 3.73 -7.28 -3.87
N ILE A 13 4.66 -8.02 -4.44
CA ILE A 13 4.84 -8.17 -5.89
C ILE A 13 4.26 -9.52 -6.31
N PHE A 14 3.56 -9.55 -7.44
CA PHE A 14 3.09 -10.80 -8.03
C PHE A 14 3.13 -10.74 -9.55
N GLU A 15 3.34 -11.89 -10.17
CA GLU A 15 3.28 -12.06 -11.61
C GLU A 15 1.89 -12.55 -12.06
N GLN A 16 1.47 -12.12 -13.24
CA GLN A 16 0.30 -12.64 -13.92
C GLN A 16 0.71 -13.13 -15.31
N HIS A 17 0.56 -14.43 -15.52
CA HIS A 17 0.74 -15.05 -16.82
C HIS A 17 -0.47 -14.77 -17.71
N GLN A 18 -0.25 -14.12 -18.86
CA GLN A 18 -1.30 -13.94 -19.87
C GLN A 18 -1.29 -15.07 -20.90
N ARG A 19 -2.45 -15.31 -21.53
CA ARG A 19 -2.68 -16.40 -22.51
C ARG A 19 -1.70 -16.42 -23.68
N GLU A 20 -1.05 -15.29 -23.99
CA GLU A 20 -0.06 -15.16 -25.07
C GLU A 20 1.39 -15.40 -24.63
N GLY A 21 1.63 -15.93 -23.42
CA GLY A 21 2.99 -16.13 -22.89
C GLY A 21 3.68 -14.83 -22.46
N LYS A 22 2.94 -13.73 -22.35
CA LYS A 22 3.43 -12.47 -21.79
C LYS A 22 3.25 -12.49 -20.28
N THR A 23 4.36 -12.53 -19.54
CA THR A 23 4.37 -12.32 -18.09
C THR A 23 4.27 -10.82 -17.81
N ARG A 24 3.35 -10.43 -16.93
CA ARG A 24 3.21 -9.05 -16.44
C ARG A 24 3.37 -9.04 -14.94
N TRP A 25 4.00 -7.99 -14.43
CA TRP A 25 4.23 -7.84 -13.00
C TRP A 25 3.31 -6.78 -12.41
N PHE A 26 2.90 -6.98 -11.17
CA PHE A 26 2.00 -6.09 -10.45
C PHE A 26 2.47 -5.90 -9.02
N VAL A 27 2.10 -4.76 -8.43
CA VAL A 27 2.38 -4.43 -7.03
C VAL A 27 1.06 -4.20 -6.31
N ARG A 28 0.79 -4.98 -5.27
CA ARG A 28 -0.32 -4.76 -4.35
C ARG A 28 0.17 -3.97 -3.14
N VAL A 29 -0.50 -2.87 -2.82
CA VAL A 29 -0.25 -2.05 -1.64
C VAL A 29 -1.48 -2.15 -0.75
N SER A 30 -1.31 -2.52 0.52
CA SER A 30 -2.40 -2.64 1.50
C SER A 30 -1.99 -2.14 2.88
N CYS A 31 -2.97 -1.63 3.62
CA CYS A 31 -2.85 -1.36 5.05
C CYS A 31 -4.22 -1.50 5.72
N ASN A 32 -4.26 -1.36 7.05
CA ASN A 32 -5.50 -1.41 7.83
C ASN A 32 -6.34 -0.10 7.82
N PHE A 33 -5.88 0.96 7.14
CA PHE A 33 -6.56 2.26 7.09
C PHE A 33 -7.32 2.52 5.78
N PHE A 34 -6.95 1.86 4.68
CA PHE A 34 -7.57 2.07 3.36
C PHE A 34 -7.60 0.79 2.54
N GLU A 35 -8.50 0.76 1.55
CA GLU A 35 -8.65 -0.39 0.67
C GLU A 35 -7.36 -0.71 -0.09
N PRO A 36 -7.03 -2.01 -0.28
CA PRO A 36 -5.87 -2.43 -1.06
C PRO A 36 -5.92 -1.90 -2.49
N ARG A 37 -4.77 -1.46 -3.01
CA ARG A 37 -4.60 -1.01 -4.40
C ARG A 37 -3.62 -1.90 -5.15
N VAL A 38 -3.89 -2.11 -6.43
CA VAL A 38 -3.02 -2.86 -7.36
C VAL A 38 -2.50 -1.91 -8.42
N TYR A 39 -1.19 -1.92 -8.63
CA TYR A 39 -0.48 -1.11 -9.60
C TYR A 39 0.18 -2.00 -10.66
N GLY A 40 0.22 -1.53 -11.90
CA GLY A 40 0.76 -2.23 -13.06
C GLY A 40 -0.17 -2.15 -14.27
N PRO A 41 0.10 -2.94 -15.34
CA PRO A 41 1.17 -3.92 -15.43
C PRO A 41 2.56 -3.29 -15.63
N PHE A 42 3.57 -3.81 -14.94
CA PHE A 42 4.98 -3.52 -15.19
C PHE A 42 5.54 -4.49 -16.24
N PRO A 43 6.49 -4.04 -17.08
CA PRO A 43 7.07 -4.85 -18.16
C PRO A 43 7.99 -5.97 -17.63
N ASP A 44 8.64 -5.77 -16.48
CA ASP A 44 9.52 -6.74 -15.84
C ASP A 44 9.49 -6.62 -14.31
N GLU A 45 10.08 -7.60 -13.63
CA GLU A 45 10.16 -7.67 -12.17
C GLU A 45 10.93 -6.49 -11.59
N HIS A 46 12.00 -6.06 -12.26
CA HIS A 46 12.87 -4.98 -11.77
C HIS A 46 12.14 -3.63 -11.72
N GLU A 47 11.29 -3.33 -12.69
CA GLU A 47 10.40 -2.17 -12.64
C GLU A 47 9.36 -2.27 -11.52
N ALA A 48 8.76 -3.45 -11.32
CA ALA A 48 7.83 -3.68 -10.22
C ALA A 48 8.52 -3.53 -8.85
N GLU A 49 9.75 -4.00 -8.70
CA GLU A 49 10.57 -3.85 -7.48
C GLU A 49 10.92 -2.39 -7.19
N ARG A 50 11.32 -1.63 -8.22
CA ARG A 50 11.57 -0.18 -8.08
C ARG A 50 10.31 0.54 -7.62
N PHE A 51 9.16 0.21 -8.20
CA PHE A 51 7.88 0.77 -7.74
C PHE A 51 7.54 0.32 -6.31
N ARG A 52 7.73 -0.97 -5.97
CA ARG A 52 7.49 -1.50 -4.62
C ARG A 52 8.26 -0.69 -3.57
N GLY A 53 9.55 -0.46 -3.78
CA GLY A 53 10.37 0.30 -2.84
C GLY A 53 9.88 1.74 -2.65
N GLY A 54 9.47 2.41 -3.73
CA GLY A 54 8.86 3.74 -3.64
C GLY A 54 7.51 3.73 -2.92
N ALA A 55 6.64 2.77 -3.26
CA ALA A 55 5.33 2.62 -2.63
C ALA A 55 5.42 2.30 -1.13
N GLU A 56 6.39 1.46 -0.73
CA GLU A 56 6.66 1.18 0.69
C GLU A 56 7.14 2.43 1.42
N PHE A 57 8.03 3.21 0.81
CA PHE A 57 8.49 4.48 1.39
C PHE A 57 7.36 5.49 1.58
N GLU A 58 6.54 5.71 0.55
CA GLU A 58 5.41 6.64 0.62
C GLU A 58 4.34 6.15 1.60
N LEU A 59 4.03 4.85 1.60
CA LEU A 59 3.09 4.27 2.55
C LEU A 59 3.58 4.44 3.99
N ARG A 60 4.87 4.24 4.24
CA ARG A 60 5.49 4.48 5.54
C ARG A 60 5.40 5.95 5.94
N LYS A 61 5.70 6.87 5.03
CA LYS A 61 5.62 8.31 5.27
C LYS A 61 4.20 8.73 5.67
N LEU A 62 3.21 8.27 4.91
CA LEU A 62 1.80 8.55 5.16
C LEU A 62 1.35 8.01 6.52
N LEU A 63 1.60 6.72 6.79
CA LEU A 63 1.10 6.04 8.00
C LEU A 63 1.83 6.49 9.28
N ASP A 64 3.14 6.72 9.23
CA ASP A 64 3.94 6.97 10.43
C ASP A 64 4.01 8.46 10.80
N TYR A 65 3.78 9.38 9.85
CA TYR A 65 3.97 10.82 10.07
C TYR A 65 2.74 11.67 9.73
N GLU A 66 2.05 11.39 8.63
CA GLU A 66 0.95 12.25 8.15
C GLU A 66 -0.40 11.87 8.78
N LEU A 67 -0.72 10.58 8.92
CA LEU A 67 -1.96 10.13 9.55
C LEU A 67 -2.05 10.45 11.06
N PRO A 68 -1.00 10.27 11.88
CA PRO A 68 -1.03 10.66 13.28
C PRO A 68 -1.25 12.17 13.46
N SER A 69 -0.63 13.00 12.61
CA SER A 69 -0.83 14.45 12.65
C SER A 69 -2.22 14.89 12.18
N LEU A 70 -2.84 14.17 11.24
CA LEU A 70 -4.24 14.38 10.86
C LEU A 70 -5.22 13.92 11.96
N SER A 71 -4.84 12.96 12.80
CA SER A 71 -5.71 12.44 13.88
C SER A 71 -5.85 13.37 15.08
N ASP A 72 -4.91 14.32 15.29
CA ASP A 72 -5.05 15.39 16.28
C ASP A 72 -6.03 16.50 15.83
N ASP A 73 -6.21 16.70 14.53
CA ASP A 73 -7.15 17.69 13.96
C ASP A 73 -8.49 17.08 13.49
N CYS A 74 -8.58 15.77 13.31
CA CYS A 74 -9.78 15.10 12.80
C CYS A 74 -10.47 14.28 13.89
N HIS A 75 -11.52 14.88 14.48
CA HIS A 75 -12.63 14.12 15.04
C HIS A 75 -13.31 13.31 13.93
N PHE A 76 -12.81 12.11 13.65
CA PHE A 76 -13.55 11.13 12.85
C PHE A 76 -14.77 10.70 13.66
N PRO A 77 -16.01 10.85 13.15
CA PRO A 77 -17.18 10.32 13.84
C PRO A 77 -17.07 8.80 13.81
N VAL A 78 -16.93 8.21 15.00
CA VAL A 78 -17.10 6.78 15.22
C VAL A 78 -18.53 6.44 14.79
N LEU A 79 -18.67 5.80 13.63
CA LEU A 79 -19.94 5.19 13.24
C LEU A 79 -20.14 3.97 14.15
N ARG A 80 -21.13 4.10 15.03
CA ARG A 80 -21.65 3.03 15.91
C ARG A 80 -22.36 1.95 15.10
#